data_AF-A0A958KR82-F1
#
_entry.id   AF-A0A958KR82-F1
#
_cell.length_a   1.000
_cell.length_b   1.000
_cell.length_c   1.000
_cell.angle_alpha   90.00
_cell.angle_beta   90.00
_cell.angle_gamma   90.00
#
_symmetry.space_group_name_H-M   'P 1'
#
loop_
_entity.id
_entity.type
_entity.pdbx_description
1 polymer ?
#
loop_
_entity_poly.entity_id
_entity_poly.type
_entity_poly.pdbx_seq_one_letter_code
_entity_poly.pdbx_strand_id
1 'polypeptide(L)'
;WGGSFNGGSDYMTILVLLTSTSAFLLPQYSHYIWIYLGVQVVLSYFISGVVKLKQPTWRSGESLLYLIQSSNYQIPDKTKHLITNKKVAAALSWVVIIFEISSPLVLLSPNICFFYLVIATTFHIANFYVFGLNRFIFAWLASYPALVYLTFMIH
;
A
#
# COMPACT_ATOMS: atom_id res chain seq x y z
N TRP A 1 16.93 9.28 5.94
CA TRP A 1 16.59 7.87 5.59
C TRP A 1 16.35 7.01 6.82
N GLY A 2 15.67 7.51 7.86
CA GLY A 2 15.47 6.81 9.13
C GLY A 2 13.99 6.69 9.49
N GLY A 3 13.19 6.08 8.61
CA GLY A 3 11.83 5.69 8.99
C GLY A 3 11.91 4.60 10.06
N SER A 4 11.04 4.67 11.07
CA SER A 4 10.87 3.60 12.07
C SER A 4 10.73 2.26 11.34
N PHE A 5 11.32 1.19 11.89
CA PHE A 5 11.15 -0.16 11.35
C PHE A 5 9.64 -0.41 11.26
N ASN A 6 9.13 -0.47 10.03
CA ASN A 6 7.73 -0.31 9.71
C ASN A 6 7.35 -1.57 8.96
N GLY A 7 6.80 -2.52 9.73
CA GLY A 7 6.61 -3.90 9.29
C GLY A 7 6.13 -4.01 7.84
N GLY A 8 5.10 -3.25 7.44
CA GLY A 8 4.56 -3.28 6.09
C GLY A 8 5.56 -3.07 4.95
N SER A 9 6.37 -2.00 4.96
CA SER A 9 7.35 -1.78 3.88
C SER A 9 8.55 -2.69 3.96
N ASP A 10 8.95 -3.10 5.17
CA ASP A 10 10.09 -3.99 5.36
C ASP A 10 9.76 -5.40 4.86
N TYR A 11 8.56 -5.92 5.16
CA TYR A 11 8.06 -7.19 4.61
C TYR A 11 7.92 -7.14 3.09
N MET A 12 7.35 -6.07 2.52
CA MET A 12 7.24 -5.93 1.07
C MET A 12 8.61 -5.86 0.39
N THR A 13 9.57 -5.16 1.00
CA THR A 13 10.96 -5.10 0.48
C THR A 13 11.59 -6.49 0.45
N ILE A 14 11.50 -7.25 1.54
CA ILE A 14 12.00 -8.62 1.61
C ILE A 14 11.31 -9.48 0.54
N LEU A 15 10.00 -9.37 0.41
CA LEU A 15 9.23 -10.13 -0.57
C LEU A 15 9.68 -9.84 -2.00
N VAL A 16 9.84 -8.57 -2.37
CA VAL A 16 10.33 -8.16 -3.70
C VAL A 16 11.74 -8.68 -3.94
N LEU A 17 12.66 -8.55 -2.97
CA LEU A 17 14.03 -9.01 -3.11
C LEU A 17 14.11 -10.53 -3.26
N LEU A 18 13.41 -11.29 -2.41
CA LEU A 18 13.40 -12.74 -2.44
C LEU A 18 12.78 -13.27 -3.75
N THR A 19 11.65 -12.71 -4.17
CA THR A 19 10.98 -13.14 -5.41
C THR A 19 11.78 -12.77 -6.63
N SER A 20 12.33 -11.56 -6.71
CA SER A 20 13.16 -11.14 -7.86
C SER A 20 14.44 -11.97 -7.96
N THR A 21 15.12 -12.21 -6.84
CA THR A 21 16.32 -13.05 -6.79
C THR A 21 16.00 -14.49 -7.17
N SER A 22 14.89 -15.04 -6.65
CA SER A 22 14.47 -16.41 -6.96
C SER A 22 14.09 -16.57 -8.42
N ALA A 23 13.39 -15.59 -9.00
CA ALA A 23 13.03 -15.60 -10.42
C ALA A 23 14.27 -15.52 -11.33
N PHE A 24 15.32 -14.83 -10.89
CA PHE A 24 16.61 -14.78 -11.57
C PHE A 24 17.39 -16.10 -11.48
N LEU A 25 17.47 -16.70 -10.28
CA LEU A 25 18.22 -17.94 -10.04
C LEU A 25 17.50 -19.19 -10.59
N LEU A 26 16.17 -19.15 -10.66
CA LEU A 26 15.32 -20.27 -11.05
C LEU A 26 14.38 -19.85 -12.20
N PRO A 27 14.92 -19.54 -13.40
CA PRO A 27 14.13 -18.99 -14.50
C PRO A 27 12.96 -19.89 -14.92
N GLN A 28 13.08 -21.20 -14.77
CA GLN A 28 12.02 -22.17 -15.05
C GLN A 28 10.79 -22.03 -14.13
N TYR A 29 10.94 -21.40 -12.96
CA TYR A 29 9.84 -21.14 -12.02
C TYR A 29 9.43 -19.66 -11.97
N SER A 30 10.06 -18.80 -12.78
CA SER A 30 9.82 -17.35 -12.77
C SER A 30 8.34 -16.99 -12.89
N HIS A 31 7.60 -17.69 -13.77
CA HIS A 31 6.16 -17.50 -13.96
C HIS A 31 5.35 -17.61 -12.64
N TYR A 32 5.57 -18.68 -11.87
CA TYR A 32 4.88 -18.89 -10.59
C TYR A 32 5.33 -17.90 -9.52
N ILE A 33 6.60 -17.49 -9.53
CA ILE A 33 7.16 -16.52 -8.58
C ILE A 33 6.56 -15.13 -8.80
N TRP A 34 6.40 -14.70 -10.06
CA TRP A 34 5.76 -13.44 -10.40
C TRP A 34 4.27 -13.44 -10.05
N ILE A 35 3.55 -14.54 -10.33
CA ILE A 35 2.15 -14.71 -9.88
C ILE A 35 2.06 -14.61 -8.36
N TYR A 36 2.94 -15.28 -7.63
CA TYR A 36 2.97 -15.24 -6.18
C TYR A 36 3.15 -13.82 -5.66
N LEU A 37 4.13 -13.06 -6.17
CA LEU A 37 4.33 -11.67 -5.77
C LEU A 37 3.10 -10.80 -6.08
N GLY A 38 2.50 -10.96 -7.26
CA GLY A 38 1.27 -10.25 -7.62
C GLY A 38 0.11 -10.51 -6.65
N VAL A 39 -0.11 -11.78 -6.28
CA VAL A 39 -1.14 -12.17 -5.31
C VAL A 39 -0.85 -11.57 -3.93
N GLN A 40 0.40 -11.56 -3.49
CA GLN A 40 0.79 -10.96 -2.22
C GLN A 40 0.55 -9.45 -2.19
N VAL A 41 0.73 -8.74 -3.31
CA VAL A 41 0.39 -7.30 -3.40
C VAL A 41 -1.11 -7.07 -3.21
N VAL A 42 -1.96 -7.85 -3.90
CA VAL A 42 -3.43 -7.78 -3.73
C VAL A 42 -3.83 -8.04 -2.28
N LEU A 43 -3.34 -9.14 -1.69
CA LEU A 43 -3.66 -9.52 -0.33
C LEU A 43 -3.17 -8.50 0.70
N SER A 44 -1.99 -7.89 0.47
CA SER A 44 -1.44 -6.89 1.38
C SER A 44 -2.33 -5.66 1.50
N TYR A 45 -2.85 -5.14 0.38
CA TYR A 45 -3.86 -4.07 0.42
C TYR A 45 -5.17 -4.56 1.02
N PHE A 46 -5.72 -5.69 0.53
CA PHE A 46 -7.03 -6.17 0.95
C PHE A 46 -7.12 -6.42 2.45
N ILE A 47 -6.15 -7.15 3.01
CA ILE A 47 -6.11 -7.49 4.44
C ILE A 47 -5.94 -6.21 5.27
N SER A 48 -5.07 -5.29 4.84
CA SER A 48 -4.89 -3.97 5.48
C SER A 48 -6.22 -3.21 5.55
N GLY A 49 -6.96 -3.17 4.44
CA GLY A 49 -8.28 -2.52 4.36
C GLY A 49 -9.33 -3.19 5.24
N VAL A 50 -9.40 -4.52 5.25
CA VAL A 50 -10.33 -5.29 6.10
C VAL A 50 -10.06 -5.04 7.59
N VAL A 51 -8.79 -5.00 8.01
CA VAL A 51 -8.43 -4.68 9.40
C VAL A 51 -8.90 -3.27 9.76
N LYS A 52 -8.69 -2.28 8.90
CA LYS A 52 -9.16 -0.91 9.11
C LYS A 52 -10.70 -0.83 9.15
N LEU A 53 -11.39 -1.55 8.28
CA LEU A 53 -12.86 -1.57 8.27
C LEU A 53 -13.43 -2.15 9.58
N LYS A 54 -12.84 -3.23 10.10
CA LYS A 54 -13.28 -3.87 11.35
C LYS A 54 -13.06 -2.98 12.56
N GLN A 55 -12.04 -2.13 12.56
CA GLN A 55 -11.68 -1.27 13.70
C GLN A 55 -12.53 0.01 13.73
N PRO A 56 -13.35 0.26 14.79
CA PRO A 56 -14.16 1.47 14.89
C PRO A 56 -13.36 2.78 14.84
N THR A 57 -12.15 2.77 15.40
CA THR A 57 -11.23 3.94 15.45
C THR A 57 -10.74 4.36 14.07
N TRP A 58 -10.63 3.43 13.12
CA TRP A 58 -10.35 3.77 11.72
C TRP A 58 -11.58 4.38 11.05
N ARG A 59 -12.76 3.77 11.22
CA ARG A 59 -14.03 4.27 10.67
C ARG A 59 -14.41 5.66 11.20
N SER A 60 -14.03 6.00 12.42
CA SER A 60 -14.26 7.32 13.03
C SER A 60 -13.18 8.36 12.67
N GLY A 61 -12.08 7.95 12.03
CA GLY A 61 -10.93 8.83 11.75
C GLY A 61 -9.95 9.00 12.91
N GLU A 62 -10.24 8.44 14.08
CA GLU A 62 -9.41 8.57 15.28
C GLU A 62 -8.01 7.96 15.10
N SER A 63 -7.90 6.79 14.48
CA SER A 63 -6.59 6.17 14.19
C SER A 63 -5.73 7.05 13.29
N LEU A 64 -6.34 7.72 12.31
CA LEU A 64 -5.62 8.62 11.40
C LEU A 64 -5.16 9.89 12.12
N LEU A 65 -6.00 10.45 12.99
CA LEU A 65 -5.62 11.58 13.86
C LEU A 65 -4.45 11.20 14.77
N TYR A 66 -4.52 10.02 15.40
CA TYR A 66 -3.46 9.51 16.26
C TYR A 66 -2.14 9.33 15.49
N LEU A 67 -2.18 8.75 14.28
CA LEU A 67 -1.01 8.63 13.41
C LEU A 67 -0.40 10.00 13.11
N ILE A 68 -1.24 11.01 12.88
CA ILE A 68 -0.78 12.35 12.54
C ILE A 68 -0.16 13.09 13.73
N GLN A 69 -0.64 12.78 14.94
CA GLN A 69 -0.13 13.34 16.19
C GLN A 69 1.05 12.54 16.75
N SER A 70 1.35 11.38 16.19
CA SER A 70 2.42 10.51 16.67
C SER A 70 3.79 11.14 16.46
N SER A 71 4.60 11.18 17.53
CA SER A 71 5.99 11.64 17.49
C SER A 71 6.90 10.78 16.62
N ASN A 72 6.45 9.59 16.22
CA ASN A 72 7.18 8.70 15.32
C ASN A 72 7.26 9.24 13.89
N TYR A 73 6.43 10.23 13.52
CA TYR A 73 6.38 10.82 12.19
C TYR A 73 6.67 12.33 12.23
N GLN A 74 7.60 12.79 11.39
CA GLN A 74 7.90 14.22 11.23
C GLN A 74 6.90 14.85 10.25
N ILE A 75 5.71 15.17 10.74
CA ILE A 75 4.62 15.66 9.89
C ILE A 75 4.69 17.18 9.71
N PRO A 76 4.57 17.71 8.47
CA PRO A 76 4.52 19.15 8.22
C PRO A 76 3.35 19.82 8.95
N ASP A 77 3.57 21.01 9.53
CA ASP A 77 2.56 21.68 10.38
C ASP A 77 1.28 22.03 9.61
N LYS A 78 1.38 22.39 8.31
CA LYS A 78 0.22 22.62 7.45
C LYS A 78 -0.70 21.39 7.36
N THR A 79 -0.11 20.19 7.31
CA THR A 79 -0.85 18.92 7.25
C THR A 79 -1.50 18.59 8.58
N LYS A 80 -0.80 18.88 9.71
CA LYS A 80 -1.40 18.74 11.04
C LYS A 80 -2.67 19.59 11.16
N HIS A 81 -2.62 20.86 10.76
CA HIS A 81 -3.79 21.74 10.82
C HIS A 81 -4.96 21.26 9.96
N LEU A 82 -4.71 20.82 8.72
CA LEU A 82 -5.77 20.36 7.82
C LEU A 82 -6.52 19.14 8.35
N ILE A 83 -5.81 18.17 8.94
CA ILE A 83 -6.39 16.88 9.34
C ILE A 83 -6.86 16.88 10.80
N THR A 84 -6.62 17.93 11.60
CA THR A 84 -7.19 18.04 12.97
C THR A 84 -8.71 18.00 13.04
N ASN A 85 -9.42 18.25 11.93
CA ASN A 85 -10.87 18.14 11.88
C ASN A 85 -11.32 16.67 11.81
N LYS A 86 -11.99 16.19 12.86
CA LYS A 86 -12.52 14.81 12.95
C LYS A 86 -13.32 14.37 11.73
N LYS A 87 -14.11 15.25 11.11
CA LYS A 87 -14.89 14.92 9.91
C LYS A 87 -14.00 14.69 8.69
N VAL A 88 -12.96 15.51 8.53
CA VAL A 88 -11.96 15.36 7.47
C VAL A 88 -11.16 14.07 7.67
N ALA A 89 -10.70 13.81 8.89
CA ALA A 89 -9.99 12.57 9.22
C ALA A 89 -10.85 11.33 8.96
N ALA A 90 -12.14 11.34 9.34
CA ALA A 90 -13.06 10.25 9.04
C ALA A 90 -13.22 10.02 7.54
N ALA A 91 -13.43 11.09 6.76
CA ALA A 91 -13.55 11.00 5.31
C ALA A 91 -12.29 10.41 4.67
N LEU A 92 -11.09 10.90 5.06
CA LEU A 92 -9.82 10.38 4.57
C LEU A 92 -9.60 8.91 4.96
N SER A 93 -9.96 8.53 6.19
CA SER A 93 -9.92 7.11 6.60
C SER A 93 -10.80 6.23 5.71
N TRP A 94 -12.01 6.68 5.37
CA TRP A 94 -12.90 5.92 4.48
C TRP A 94 -12.35 5.83 3.05
N VAL A 95 -11.73 6.89 2.54
CA VAL A 95 -11.02 6.83 1.24
C VAL A 95 -9.95 5.74 1.26
N VAL A 96 -9.13 5.67 2.30
CA VAL A 96 -8.09 4.63 2.45
C VAL A 96 -8.69 3.23 2.57
N ILE A 97 -9.74 3.06 3.40
CA ILE A 97 -10.42 1.76 3.57
C ILE A 97 -10.98 1.25 2.25
N ILE A 98 -11.71 2.09 1.51
CA ILE A 98 -12.34 1.71 0.24
C ILE A 98 -11.26 1.36 -0.79
N PHE A 99 -10.23 2.20 -0.92
CA PHE A 99 -9.10 1.94 -1.81
C PHE A 99 -8.44 0.58 -1.52
N GLU A 100 -8.10 0.29 -0.26
CA GLU A 100 -7.41 -0.94 0.14
C GLU A 100 -8.30 -2.19 -0.08
N ILE A 101 -9.57 -2.12 0.30
CA ILE A 101 -10.55 -3.22 0.11
C ILE A 101 -10.82 -3.48 -1.37
N SER A 102 -10.76 -2.44 -2.21
CA SER A 102 -10.99 -2.57 -3.65
C SER A 102 -9.84 -3.23 -4.42
N SER A 103 -8.72 -3.55 -3.76
CA SER A 103 -7.55 -4.16 -4.41
C SER A 103 -7.83 -5.43 -5.23
N PRO A 104 -8.77 -6.35 -4.88
CA PRO A 104 -9.05 -7.51 -5.75
C PRO A 104 -9.62 -7.14 -7.12
N LEU A 105 -10.19 -5.93 -7.29
CA LEU A 105 -10.74 -5.46 -8.57
C LEU A 105 -9.66 -5.34 -9.65
N VAL A 106 -8.38 -5.22 -9.29
CA VAL A 106 -7.26 -5.19 -10.25
C VAL A 106 -7.16 -6.44 -11.11
N LEU A 107 -7.74 -7.55 -10.65
CA LEU A 107 -7.75 -8.83 -11.35
C LEU A 107 -8.85 -8.90 -12.43
N LEU A 108 -9.76 -7.94 -12.48
CA LEU A 108 -10.87 -7.94 -13.43
C LEU A 108 -10.48 -7.52 -14.86
N SER A 109 -9.44 -6.69 -15.02
CA SER A 109 -8.85 -6.37 -16.33
C SER A 109 -7.52 -5.61 -16.19
N PRO A 110 -6.63 -5.66 -17.20
CA PRO A 110 -5.42 -4.83 -17.21
C PRO A 110 -5.70 -3.33 -17.06
N ASN A 111 -6.79 -2.83 -17.65
CA ASN A 111 -7.17 -1.42 -17.55
C ASN A 111 -7.49 -0.99 -16.11
N ILE A 112 -8.24 -1.83 -15.37
CA ILE A 112 -8.53 -1.58 -13.94
C ILE A 112 -7.24 -1.65 -13.12
N CYS A 113 -6.35 -2.61 -13.42
CA CYS A 113 -5.04 -2.69 -12.78
C CYS A 113 -4.24 -1.40 -12.96
N PHE A 114 -4.06 -0.90 -14.19
CA PHE A 114 -3.30 0.34 -14.43
C PHE A 114 -3.91 1.55 -13.72
N PHE A 115 -5.24 1.69 -13.76
CA PHE A 115 -5.93 2.76 -13.03
C PHE A 115 -5.69 2.67 -11.52
N TYR A 116 -5.80 1.46 -10.95
CA TYR A 116 -5.54 1.22 -9.54
C TYR A 116 -4.08 1.53 -9.17
N LEU A 117 -3.11 1.17 -10.01
CA LEU A 117 -1.70 1.45 -9.78
C LEU A 117 -1.41 2.95 -9.72
N VAL A 118 -2.08 3.78 -10.54
CA VAL A 118 -1.96 5.25 -10.45
C VAL A 118 -2.44 5.76 -9.09
N ILE A 119 -3.58 5.26 -8.60
CA ILE A 119 -4.10 5.61 -7.27
C ILE A 119 -3.14 5.13 -6.18
N ALA A 120 -2.64 3.90 -6.29
CA ALA A 120 -1.75 3.30 -5.32
C ALA A 120 -0.39 4.03 -5.23
N THR A 121 0.18 4.41 -6.37
CA THR A 121 1.38 5.28 -6.43
C THR A 121 1.10 6.61 -5.74
N THR A 122 -0.02 7.25 -6.06
CA THR A 122 -0.42 8.53 -5.45
C THR A 122 -0.57 8.41 -3.94
N PHE A 123 -1.16 7.32 -3.46
CA PHE A 123 -1.28 7.01 -2.03
C PHE A 123 0.08 6.89 -1.33
N HIS A 124 1.05 6.17 -1.91
CA HIS A 124 2.38 6.05 -1.31
C HIS A 124 3.17 7.36 -1.35
N ILE A 125 3.00 8.16 -2.40
CA ILE A 125 3.57 9.51 -2.48
C ILE A 125 2.95 10.42 -1.41
N ALA A 126 1.63 10.36 -1.21
CA ALA A 126 0.97 11.09 -0.12
C ALA A 126 1.51 10.66 1.25
N ASN A 127 1.68 9.35 1.48
CA ASN A 127 2.25 8.84 2.72
C ASN A 127 3.70 9.29 2.95
N PHE A 128 4.49 9.42 1.88
CA PHE A 128 5.83 10.01 1.96
C PHE A 128 5.78 11.48 2.41
N TYR A 129 4.98 12.32 1.76
CA TYR A 129 4.92 13.74 2.10
C TYR A 129 4.27 14.01 3.46
N VAL A 130 3.30 13.19 3.87
CA VAL A 130 2.58 13.35 5.13
C VAL A 130 3.35 12.75 6.30
N PHE A 131 3.86 11.52 6.16
CA PHE A 131 4.43 10.74 7.27
C PHE A 131 5.95 10.54 7.17
N GLY A 132 6.61 11.00 6.10
CA GLY A 132 8.05 10.77 5.89
C GLY A 132 8.40 9.30 5.58
N LEU A 133 7.43 8.53 5.09
CA LEU A 133 7.54 7.08 4.85
C LEU A 133 8.30 6.73 3.55
N ASN A 134 9.59 7.10 3.50
CA ASN A 134 10.42 6.98 2.29
C ASN A 134 10.52 5.56 1.72
N ARG A 135 10.61 4.54 2.58
CA ARG A 135 10.74 3.13 2.14
C ARG A 135 9.48 2.61 1.44
N PHE A 136 8.31 3.15 1.78
CA PHE A 136 7.04 2.67 1.21
C PHE A 136 6.99 2.88 -0.30
N ILE A 137 7.38 4.06 -0.81
CA ILE A 137 7.35 4.32 -2.25
C ILE A 137 8.14 3.25 -2.99
N PHE A 138 9.40 3.02 -2.62
CA PHE A 138 10.27 2.11 -3.36
C PHE A 138 9.82 0.66 -3.24
N ALA A 139 9.50 0.20 -2.03
CA ALA A 139 9.09 -1.19 -1.80
C ALA A 139 7.82 -1.55 -2.59
N TRP A 140 6.84 -0.66 -2.62
CA TRP A 140 5.57 -0.91 -3.29
C TRP A 140 5.64 -0.70 -4.80
N LEU A 141 6.29 0.34 -5.30
CA LEU A 141 6.42 0.52 -6.75
C LEU A 141 7.21 -0.62 -7.41
N ALA A 142 8.22 -1.17 -6.72
CA ALA A 142 8.98 -2.30 -7.21
C ALA A 142 8.16 -3.60 -7.32
N SER A 143 7.03 -3.73 -6.61
CA SER A 143 6.16 -4.91 -6.69
C SER A 143 5.08 -4.80 -7.79
N TYR A 144 4.83 -3.61 -8.33
CA TYR A 144 3.77 -3.38 -9.32
C TYR A 144 3.95 -4.13 -10.65
N PRO A 145 5.17 -4.33 -11.18
CA PRO A 145 5.35 -5.18 -12.37
C PRO A 145 4.79 -6.60 -12.19
N ALA A 146 4.88 -7.16 -10.97
CA ALA A 146 4.32 -8.47 -10.66
C ALA A 146 2.79 -8.48 -10.70
N LEU A 147 2.16 -7.38 -10.26
CA LEU A 147 0.71 -7.23 -10.32
C LEU A 147 0.22 -7.10 -11.76
N VAL A 148 0.92 -6.29 -12.59
CA VAL A 148 0.65 -6.19 -14.02
C VAL A 148 0.80 -7.55 -14.69
N TYR A 149 1.90 -8.27 -14.42
CA TYR A 149 2.13 -9.62 -14.93
C TYR A 149 0.99 -10.57 -14.56
N LEU A 150 0.60 -10.61 -13.28
CA LEU A 150 -0.51 -11.43 -12.81
C LEU A 150 -1.79 -11.13 -13.58
N THR A 151 -2.16 -9.85 -13.73
CA THR A 151 -3.37 -9.47 -14.45
C THR A 151 -3.29 -9.88 -15.93
N PHE A 152 -2.17 -9.71 -16.62
CA PHE A 152 -2.05 -10.21 -18.00
C PHE A 152 -2.06 -11.73 -18.13
N MET A 153 -1.69 -12.49 -17.11
CA MET A 153 -1.70 -13.95 -17.18
C MET A 153 -3.08 -14.58 -16.98
N ILE A 154 -4.01 -13.86 -16.35
CA ILE A 154 -5.37 -14.35 -16.08
C ILE A 154 -6.41 -13.90 -17.12
N HIS A 155 -5.99 -13.11 -18.12
CA HIS A 155 -6.80 -12.58 -19.23
C HIS A 155 -6.20 -12.99 -20.58
#